data_AF-R8QC71-F1
#
_entry.id   AF-R8QC71-F1
#
_cell.length_a   1.000
_cell.length_b   1.000
_cell.length_c   1.000
_cell.angle_alpha   90.00
_cell.angle_beta   90.00
_cell.angle_gamma   90.00
#
_symmetry.space_group_name_H-M   'P 1'
#
loop_
_entity.id
_entity.type
_entity.pdbx_description
1 polymer ?
#
loop_
_entity_poly.entity_id
_entity_poly.type
_entity_poly.pdbx_seq_one_letter_code
_entity_poly.pdbx_strand_id
1 'polypeptide(L)'
;MKRMKNVMLLVLCFLCLSGCNYEDEDQVKKYVKKKHGIDVVVTDWGAIHEGNMGHTYHTVQAKNNKNIQFRVEVDGILYSTIKGDEYQYGKKTYEEYKEFKPMLEEIEKLGYVEPENKNVFQYIVDDDYIEEKPTDKLLLTLKTSDKIDYSQFESKELDRLYALIQFIQKSNRKITKLEIEDYNGESIGLPFYNVQKAITKEELLLTMKNTVSGYWTYLIQTETKVGERLNEIQNDRFGIEDITCSHPKDGNCLEYELTLVFNDSEIKYRNDSYVIEDLRKVVTILKEELYNKEFNIFLRNKDGTSYSLWLSSEKIKKNNNIEELVK
;
A
#
# COMPACT_ATOMS: atom_id res chain seq x y z
N MET A 1 21.32 30.09 -40.96
CA MET A 1 20.58 28.88 -41.42
C MET A 1 21.03 27.56 -40.77
N LYS A 2 22.33 27.25 -40.61
CA LYS A 2 22.78 25.99 -39.97
C LYS A 2 22.35 25.83 -38.50
N ARG A 3 22.39 26.89 -37.68
CA ARG A 3 21.94 26.84 -36.27
C ARG A 3 20.43 26.60 -36.11
N MET A 4 19.59 27.19 -36.96
CA MET A 4 18.13 26.94 -36.94
C MET A 4 17.79 25.50 -37.30
N LYS A 5 18.50 24.88 -38.26
CA LYS A 5 18.29 23.47 -38.62
C LYS A 5 18.61 22.53 -37.44
N ASN A 6 19.65 22.83 -36.66
CA ASN A 6 20.02 22.02 -35.49
C ASN A 6 19.02 22.18 -34.31
N VAL A 7 18.48 23.39 -34.10
CA VAL A 7 17.44 23.62 -33.08
C VAL A 7 16.13 22.94 -33.47
N MET A 8 15.75 23.01 -34.76
CA MET A 8 14.54 22.36 -35.26
C MET A 8 14.65 20.82 -35.21
N LEU A 9 15.84 20.26 -35.41
CA LEU A 9 16.12 18.82 -35.24
C LEU A 9 16.04 18.39 -33.77
N LEU A 10 16.57 19.21 -32.84
CA LEU A 10 16.47 18.95 -31.39
C LEU A 10 15.02 19.00 -30.89
N VAL A 11 14.22 19.95 -31.36
CA VAL A 11 12.80 20.06 -31.03
C VAL A 11 12.00 18.90 -31.65
N LEU A 12 12.31 18.48 -32.88
CA LEU A 12 11.71 17.28 -33.48
C LEU A 12 12.07 16.01 -32.71
N CYS A 13 13.33 15.84 -32.29
CA CYS A 13 13.75 14.70 -31.47
C CYS A 13 13.02 14.70 -30.12
N PHE A 14 12.86 15.86 -29.46
CA PHE A 14 12.10 15.95 -28.21
C PHE A 14 10.60 15.64 -28.40
N LEU A 15 9.99 16.10 -29.50
CA LEU A 15 8.59 15.82 -29.82
C LEU A 15 8.35 14.34 -30.19
N CYS A 16 9.30 13.69 -30.86
CA CYS A 16 9.26 12.25 -31.14
C CYS A 16 9.47 11.41 -29.88
N LEU A 17 10.27 11.87 -28.91
CA LEU A 17 10.51 11.16 -27.65
C LEU A 17 9.36 11.31 -26.65
N SER A 18 8.56 12.38 -26.72
CA SER A 18 7.39 12.57 -25.87
C SER A 18 6.14 11.76 -26.29
N GLY A 19 6.18 11.07 -27.44
CA GLY A 19 5.06 10.29 -27.97
C GLY A 19 5.07 8.80 -27.64
N CYS A 20 6.13 8.28 -27.02
CA CYS A 20 6.43 6.84 -26.96
C CYS A 20 5.75 6.04 -25.83
N ASN A 21 4.64 6.50 -25.24
CA ASN A 21 3.88 5.67 -24.29
C ASN A 21 2.56 5.12 -24.86
N TYR A 22 2.07 5.64 -25.99
CA TYR A 22 0.78 5.21 -26.57
C TYR A 22 0.88 3.97 -27.47
N GLU A 23 2.07 3.66 -28.03
CA GLU A 23 2.24 2.53 -28.95
C GLU A 23 2.15 1.17 -28.21
N ASP A 24 2.57 1.11 -26.95
CA ASP A 24 2.58 -0.12 -26.16
C ASP A 24 1.17 -0.59 -25.77
N GLU A 25 0.25 0.32 -25.44
CA GLU A 25 -1.10 -0.06 -24.97
C GLU A 25 -1.93 -0.69 -26.08
N ASP A 26 -1.89 -0.05 -27.24
CA ASP A 26 -2.59 -0.50 -28.43
C ASP A 26 -2.02 -1.85 -28.91
N GLN A 27 -0.70 -2.04 -28.82
CA GLN A 27 -0.04 -3.29 -29.17
C GLN A 27 -0.46 -4.43 -28.24
N VAL A 28 -0.46 -4.23 -26.92
CA VAL A 28 -0.91 -5.21 -25.92
C VAL A 28 -2.38 -5.59 -26.17
N LYS A 29 -3.27 -4.60 -26.32
CA LYS A 29 -4.70 -4.84 -26.59
C LYS A 29 -4.92 -5.61 -27.89
N LYS A 30 -4.26 -5.22 -28.98
CA LYS A 30 -4.36 -5.90 -30.30
C LYS A 30 -3.85 -7.33 -30.22
N TYR A 31 -2.73 -7.55 -29.52
CA TYR A 31 -2.18 -8.88 -29.31
C TYR A 31 -3.16 -9.80 -28.59
N VAL A 32 -3.68 -9.35 -27.43
CA VAL A 32 -4.64 -10.14 -26.64
C VAL A 32 -5.90 -10.43 -27.46
N LYS A 33 -6.45 -9.41 -28.16
CA LYS A 33 -7.63 -9.60 -29.01
C LYS A 33 -7.39 -10.61 -30.13
N LYS A 34 -6.23 -10.55 -30.79
CA LYS A 34 -5.86 -11.47 -31.87
C LYS A 34 -5.64 -12.90 -31.38
N LYS A 35 -4.97 -13.07 -30.23
CA LYS A 35 -4.59 -14.39 -29.70
C LYS A 35 -5.74 -15.09 -28.98
N HIS A 36 -6.51 -14.35 -28.17
CA HIS A 36 -7.49 -14.91 -27.24
C HIS A 36 -8.95 -14.50 -27.55
N GLY A 37 -9.17 -13.61 -28.52
CA GLY A 37 -10.51 -13.18 -28.94
C GLY A 37 -11.21 -12.20 -27.99
N ILE A 38 -10.58 -11.82 -26.88
CA ILE A 38 -11.17 -10.95 -25.84
C ILE A 38 -10.66 -9.52 -25.96
N ASP A 39 -11.52 -8.56 -25.62
CA ASP A 39 -11.13 -7.15 -25.48
C ASP A 39 -10.71 -6.87 -24.05
N VAL A 40 -9.56 -6.21 -23.90
CA VAL A 40 -8.98 -5.88 -22.59
C VAL A 40 -8.70 -4.39 -22.42
N VAL A 41 -8.51 -3.98 -21.17
CA VAL A 41 -7.88 -2.73 -20.75
C VAL A 41 -6.59 -3.05 -20.00
N VAL A 42 -5.60 -2.17 -20.08
CA VAL A 42 -4.40 -2.27 -19.24
C VAL A 42 -4.72 -1.57 -17.92
N THR A 43 -4.62 -2.31 -16.81
CA THR A 43 -4.95 -1.80 -15.47
C THR A 43 -3.71 -1.40 -14.69
N ASP A 44 -2.55 -1.96 -15.03
CA ASP A 44 -1.27 -1.61 -14.41
C ASP A 44 -0.12 -1.75 -15.42
N TRP A 45 0.81 -0.80 -15.34
CA TRP A 45 1.97 -0.69 -16.21
C TRP A 45 3.24 -0.99 -15.43
N GLY A 46 3.81 -2.19 -15.66
CA GLY A 46 5.17 -2.46 -15.22
C GLY A 46 6.16 -1.44 -15.79
N ALA A 47 7.11 -1.02 -14.95
CA ALA A 47 8.12 -0.04 -15.34
C ALA A 47 9.07 -0.63 -16.39
N ILE A 48 9.47 0.17 -17.37
CA ILE A 48 10.48 -0.16 -18.38
C ILE A 48 11.67 0.78 -18.15
N HIS A 49 12.84 0.24 -17.79
CA HIS A 49 14.04 1.06 -17.57
C HIS A 49 15.34 0.26 -17.76
N GLU A 50 16.48 0.93 -17.84
CA GLU A 50 17.78 0.25 -18.02
C GLU A 50 18.05 -0.81 -16.95
N GLY A 51 17.60 -0.57 -15.71
CA GLY A 51 17.77 -1.49 -14.58
C GLY A 51 17.10 -2.87 -14.74
N ASN A 52 16.07 -3.00 -15.59
CA ASN A 52 15.44 -4.29 -15.92
C ASN A 52 15.71 -4.69 -17.36
N MET A 53 16.65 -4.02 -18.05
CA MET A 53 16.93 -4.20 -19.47
C MET A 53 15.68 -4.07 -20.37
N GLY A 54 14.65 -3.37 -19.88
CA GLY A 54 13.35 -3.24 -20.52
C GLY A 54 12.43 -4.44 -20.40
N HIS A 55 12.74 -5.46 -19.60
CA HIS A 55 11.86 -6.58 -19.31
C HIS A 55 10.81 -6.18 -18.27
N THR A 56 9.53 -6.38 -18.58
CA THR A 56 8.43 -6.00 -17.69
C THR A 56 7.14 -6.78 -17.95
N TYR A 57 6.18 -6.62 -17.04
CA TYR A 57 4.83 -7.17 -17.15
C TYR A 57 3.79 -6.06 -17.09
N HIS A 58 2.81 -6.11 -18.00
CA HIS A 58 1.63 -5.25 -17.93
C HIS A 58 0.41 -6.07 -17.52
N THR A 59 -0.33 -5.60 -16.52
CA THR A 59 -1.55 -6.27 -16.08
C THR A 59 -2.72 -5.84 -16.96
N VAL A 60 -3.44 -6.82 -17.53
CA VAL A 60 -4.61 -6.58 -18.36
C VAL A 60 -5.85 -7.22 -17.76
N GLN A 61 -7.00 -6.59 -17.99
CA GLN A 61 -8.30 -7.04 -17.51
C GLN A 61 -9.32 -7.05 -18.65
N ALA A 62 -10.17 -8.08 -18.72
CA ALA A 62 -11.21 -8.14 -19.75
C ALA A 62 -12.28 -7.06 -19.54
N LYS A 63 -12.60 -6.30 -20.59
CA LYS A 63 -13.52 -5.15 -20.54
C LYS A 63 -14.90 -5.46 -19.96
N ASN A 64 -15.41 -6.65 -20.25
CA ASN A 64 -16.76 -7.07 -19.86
C ASN A 64 -16.76 -8.05 -18.69
N ASN A 65 -15.61 -8.31 -18.07
CA ASN A 65 -15.49 -9.21 -16.94
C ASN A 65 -14.24 -8.91 -16.13
N LYS A 66 -14.43 -8.18 -15.01
CA LYS A 66 -13.34 -7.82 -14.12
C LYS A 66 -12.53 -9.04 -13.67
N ASN A 67 -13.20 -10.15 -13.35
CA ASN A 67 -12.59 -11.36 -12.81
C ASN A 67 -11.75 -12.16 -13.82
N ILE A 68 -11.55 -11.69 -15.05
CA ILE A 68 -10.53 -12.19 -15.97
C ILE A 68 -9.41 -11.16 -16.07
N GLN A 69 -8.33 -11.39 -15.33
CA GLN A 69 -7.12 -10.58 -15.33
C GLN A 69 -5.89 -11.47 -15.44
N PHE A 70 -4.88 -10.99 -16.15
CA PHE A 70 -3.61 -11.68 -16.33
C PHE A 70 -2.53 -10.70 -16.77
N ARG A 71 -1.27 -11.13 -16.79
CA ARG A 71 -0.16 -10.29 -17.24
C ARG A 71 0.28 -10.61 -18.66
N VAL A 72 0.78 -9.60 -19.37
CA VAL A 72 1.43 -9.71 -20.67
C VAL A 72 2.89 -9.34 -20.48
N GLU A 73 3.78 -10.24 -20.89
CA GLU A 73 5.23 -10.11 -20.77
C GLU A 73 5.77 -9.33 -21.97
N VAL A 74 6.59 -8.33 -21.69
CA VAL A 74 7.11 -7.39 -22.69
C VAL A 74 8.60 -7.16 -22.45
N ASP A 75 9.39 -7.15 -23.52
CA ASP A 75 10.78 -6.70 -23.51
C ASP A 75 10.98 -5.47 -24.39
N GLY A 76 11.83 -4.56 -23.93
CA GLY A 76 12.53 -3.58 -24.76
C GLY A 76 12.42 -2.16 -24.24
N ILE A 77 13.52 -1.40 -24.37
CA ILE A 77 13.63 -0.02 -23.85
C ILE A 77 13.16 1.03 -24.87
N LEU A 78 13.45 0.81 -26.16
CA LEU A 78 13.11 1.76 -27.25
C LEU A 78 11.95 1.27 -28.12
N TYR A 79 11.77 -0.06 -28.21
CA TYR A 79 10.68 -0.71 -28.93
C TYR A 79 10.25 -1.93 -28.13
N SER A 80 8.98 -1.98 -27.74
CA SER A 80 8.43 -3.06 -26.94
C SER A 80 8.11 -4.28 -27.83
N THR A 81 8.44 -5.47 -27.33
CA THR A 81 8.14 -6.74 -27.98
C THR A 81 7.45 -7.66 -26.97
N ILE A 82 6.23 -8.09 -27.33
CA ILE A 82 5.48 -9.06 -26.53
C ILE A 82 6.14 -10.44 -26.61
N LYS A 83 6.46 -11.02 -25.46
CA LYS A 83 7.05 -12.37 -25.35
C LYS A 83 6.01 -13.45 -25.12
N GLY A 84 5.01 -13.12 -24.30
CA GLY A 84 4.06 -14.09 -23.81
C GLY A 84 2.95 -13.44 -23.01
N ASP A 85 2.10 -14.28 -22.45
CA ASP A 85 1.04 -13.85 -21.55
C ASP A 85 0.63 -14.98 -20.63
N GLU A 86 0.00 -14.60 -19.53
CA GLU A 86 -0.44 -15.50 -18.47
C GLU A 86 -1.95 -15.80 -18.57
N TYR A 87 -2.56 -15.67 -19.75
CA TYR A 87 -4.01 -15.79 -19.93
C TYR A 87 -4.58 -17.11 -19.39
N GLN A 88 -3.84 -18.22 -19.49
CA GLN A 88 -4.27 -19.51 -18.97
C GLN A 88 -4.46 -19.48 -17.44
N TYR A 89 -3.63 -18.74 -16.72
CA TYR A 89 -3.76 -18.55 -15.27
C TYR A 89 -4.98 -17.67 -14.96
N GLY A 90 -5.11 -16.52 -15.62
CA GLY A 90 -6.28 -15.65 -15.45
C GLY A 90 -7.61 -16.36 -15.76
N LYS A 91 -7.63 -17.19 -16.81
CA LYS A 91 -8.78 -18.02 -17.16
C LYS A 91 -9.08 -19.06 -16.07
N LYS A 92 -8.07 -19.78 -15.58
CA LYS A 92 -8.24 -20.78 -14.51
C LYS A 92 -8.73 -20.12 -13.22
N THR A 93 -8.20 -18.96 -12.85
CA THR A 93 -8.67 -18.17 -11.70
C THR A 93 -10.13 -17.76 -11.86
N TYR A 94 -10.57 -17.38 -13.05
CA TYR A 94 -11.98 -17.09 -13.30
C TYR A 94 -12.89 -18.32 -13.18
N GLU A 95 -12.43 -19.49 -13.62
CA GLU A 95 -13.17 -20.75 -13.40
C GLU A 95 -13.33 -21.05 -11.91
N GLU A 96 -12.26 -20.92 -11.12
CA GLU A 96 -12.30 -21.07 -9.66
C GLU A 96 -13.25 -20.05 -9.00
N TYR A 97 -13.27 -18.80 -9.48
CA TYR A 97 -14.21 -17.78 -8.99
C TYR A 97 -15.66 -18.19 -9.22
N LYS A 98 -16.01 -18.69 -10.42
CA LYS A 98 -17.39 -19.12 -10.71
C LYS A 98 -17.86 -20.21 -9.76
N GLU A 99 -16.99 -21.15 -9.43
CA GLU A 99 -17.32 -22.21 -8.47
C GLU A 99 -17.35 -21.72 -7.01
N PHE A 100 -16.60 -20.67 -6.68
CA PHE A 100 -16.60 -20.06 -5.36
C PHE A 100 -17.76 -19.09 -5.14
N LYS A 101 -18.40 -18.60 -6.21
CA LYS A 101 -19.47 -17.60 -6.14
C LYS A 101 -20.58 -17.93 -5.14
N PRO A 102 -21.11 -19.17 -5.04
CA PRO A 102 -22.12 -19.49 -4.01
C PRO A 102 -21.60 -19.34 -2.57
N MET A 103 -20.29 -19.48 -2.35
CA MET A 103 -19.68 -19.29 -1.04
C MET A 103 -19.58 -17.80 -0.66
N LEU A 104 -19.55 -16.89 -1.64
CA LEU A 104 -19.54 -15.45 -1.38
C LEU A 104 -20.85 -14.98 -0.74
N GLU A 105 -21.99 -15.60 -1.08
CA GLU A 105 -23.29 -15.32 -0.46
C GLU A 105 -23.31 -15.70 1.04
N GLU A 106 -22.56 -16.73 1.45
CA GLU A 106 -22.40 -17.08 2.87
C GLU A 106 -21.40 -16.16 3.58
N ILE A 107 -20.34 -15.73 2.87
CA ILE A 107 -19.36 -14.76 3.36
C ILE A 107 -20.01 -13.39 3.59
N GLU A 108 -21.01 -13.01 2.78
CA GLU A 108 -21.80 -11.78 2.97
C GLU A 108 -22.51 -11.75 4.33
N LYS A 109 -22.99 -12.91 4.82
CA LYS A 109 -23.59 -13.02 6.16
C LYS A 109 -22.59 -12.80 7.29
N LEU A 110 -21.30 -12.97 7.01
CA LEU A 110 -20.21 -12.64 7.93
C LEU A 110 -19.82 -11.15 7.86
N GLY A 111 -20.47 -10.35 7.00
CA GLY A 111 -20.22 -8.92 6.85
C GLY A 111 -19.06 -8.59 5.91
N TYR A 112 -18.79 -9.46 4.94
CA TYR A 112 -17.79 -9.23 3.89
C TYR A 112 -18.41 -9.42 2.51
N VAL A 113 -18.17 -8.49 1.60
CA VAL A 113 -18.75 -8.46 0.24
C VAL A 113 -17.67 -8.43 -0.83
N GLU A 114 -18.06 -8.68 -2.08
CA GLU A 114 -17.18 -8.50 -3.23
C GLU A 114 -16.82 -7.01 -3.40
N PRO A 115 -15.54 -6.66 -3.62
CA PRO A 115 -15.17 -5.30 -3.98
C PRO A 115 -15.71 -4.94 -5.37
N GLU A 116 -16.22 -3.73 -5.56
CA GLU A 116 -16.89 -3.33 -6.82
C GLU A 116 -15.93 -3.30 -8.01
N ASN A 117 -14.75 -2.71 -7.84
CA ASN A 117 -13.81 -2.39 -8.92
C ASN A 117 -12.55 -3.26 -8.95
N LYS A 118 -12.49 -4.29 -8.09
CA LYS A 118 -11.39 -5.25 -8.05
C LYS A 118 -11.87 -6.67 -8.28
N ASN A 119 -10.93 -7.53 -8.61
CA ASN A 119 -11.20 -8.96 -8.78
C ASN A 119 -11.25 -9.62 -7.42
N VAL A 120 -12.23 -10.51 -7.25
CA VAL A 120 -12.36 -11.29 -6.02
C VAL A 120 -11.23 -12.32 -5.91
N PHE A 121 -10.86 -12.95 -7.03
CA PHE A 121 -9.71 -13.85 -7.09
C PHE A 121 -8.64 -13.37 -8.05
N GLN A 122 -7.40 -13.57 -7.63
CA GLN A 122 -6.21 -13.39 -8.45
C GLN A 122 -5.25 -14.57 -8.22
N TYR A 123 -4.57 -15.02 -9.27
CA TYR A 123 -3.44 -15.94 -9.08
C TYR A 123 -2.26 -15.18 -8.50
N ILE A 124 -1.48 -15.84 -7.65
CA ILE A 124 -0.29 -15.25 -7.04
C ILE A 124 0.89 -15.49 -7.96
N VAL A 125 1.68 -14.45 -8.16
CA VAL A 125 3.01 -14.53 -8.77
C VAL A 125 4.01 -14.81 -7.66
N ASP A 126 4.83 -15.85 -7.84
CA ASP A 126 5.99 -16.10 -7.01
C ASP A 126 7.09 -15.14 -7.42
N ASP A 127 7.58 -14.37 -6.46
CA ASP A 127 8.66 -13.40 -6.65
C ASP A 127 9.92 -13.90 -5.94
N ASP A 128 10.32 -15.12 -6.30
CA ASP A 128 11.67 -15.58 -6.00
C ASP A 128 12.61 -14.74 -6.88
N TYR A 129 13.58 -14.05 -6.24
CA TYR A 129 14.57 -13.06 -6.75
C TYR A 129 15.18 -13.24 -8.16
N ILE A 130 14.92 -14.36 -8.84
CA ILE A 130 15.48 -14.75 -10.13
C ILE A 130 14.43 -14.66 -11.27
N GLU A 131 13.14 -14.95 -11.02
CA GLU A 131 12.12 -14.98 -12.09
C GLU A 131 10.70 -14.93 -11.53
N GLU A 132 9.91 -13.94 -11.95
CA GLU A 132 8.49 -13.82 -11.58
C GLU A 132 7.65 -14.92 -12.24
N LYS A 133 7.13 -15.87 -11.45
CA LYS A 133 6.37 -17.01 -11.99
C LYS A 133 4.93 -17.06 -11.50
N PRO A 134 3.92 -17.13 -12.39
CA PRO A 134 2.55 -17.30 -11.97
C PRO A 134 2.35 -18.68 -11.33
N THR A 135 1.60 -18.71 -10.23
CA THR A 135 1.31 -19.94 -9.48
C THR A 135 -0.17 -20.28 -9.54
N ASP A 136 -0.50 -21.50 -9.12
CA ASP A 136 -1.87 -21.97 -8.90
C ASP A 136 -2.50 -21.47 -7.58
N LYS A 137 -1.75 -20.72 -6.76
CA LYS A 137 -2.22 -20.22 -5.47
C LYS A 137 -3.09 -18.98 -5.69
N LEU A 138 -4.12 -18.83 -4.88
CA LEU A 138 -5.12 -17.76 -5.02
C LEU A 138 -4.99 -16.73 -3.90
N LEU A 139 -5.11 -15.46 -4.29
CA LEU A 139 -5.44 -14.34 -3.43
C LEU A 139 -6.96 -14.13 -3.49
N LEU A 140 -7.61 -14.09 -2.32
CA LEU A 140 -9.00 -13.66 -2.16
C LEU A 140 -9.01 -12.20 -1.68
N THR A 141 -9.70 -11.33 -2.41
CA THR A 141 -9.92 -9.94 -1.99
C THR A 141 -11.39 -9.73 -1.65
N LEU A 142 -11.64 -9.25 -0.44
CA LEU A 142 -12.98 -8.95 0.09
C LEU A 142 -13.03 -7.52 0.63
N LYS A 143 -14.23 -7.00 0.81
CA LYS A 143 -14.50 -5.68 1.37
C LYS A 143 -15.41 -5.82 2.59
N THR A 144 -15.19 -5.10 3.69
CA THR A 144 -16.13 -5.12 4.81
C THR A 144 -17.43 -4.41 4.41
N SER A 145 -18.58 -4.98 4.78
CA SER A 145 -19.88 -4.37 4.46
C SER A 145 -20.13 -3.09 5.27
N ASP A 146 -19.67 -3.08 6.51
CA ASP A 146 -19.80 -1.96 7.45
C ASP A 146 -18.44 -1.45 7.91
N LYS A 147 -18.43 -0.26 8.51
CA LYS A 147 -17.26 0.31 9.18
C LYS A 147 -16.79 -0.63 10.29
N ILE A 148 -15.47 -0.88 10.33
CA ILE A 148 -14.84 -1.69 11.36
C ILE A 148 -14.95 -0.97 12.72
N ASP A 149 -15.43 -1.69 13.73
CA ASP A 149 -15.49 -1.19 15.10
C ASP A 149 -14.20 -1.53 15.85
N TYR A 150 -13.22 -0.62 15.80
CA TYR A 150 -11.94 -0.82 16.48
C TYR A 150 -12.06 -0.90 18.01
N SER A 151 -13.15 -0.41 18.61
CA SER A 151 -13.40 -0.60 20.05
C SER A 151 -13.72 -2.05 20.41
N GLN A 152 -14.14 -2.85 19.43
CA GLN A 152 -14.42 -4.28 19.53
C GLN A 152 -13.42 -5.11 18.70
N PHE A 153 -12.22 -4.56 18.46
CA PHE A 153 -11.21 -5.19 17.60
C PHE A 153 -10.77 -6.57 18.12
N GLU A 154 -10.47 -6.66 19.42
CA GLU A 154 -10.02 -7.91 20.06
C GLU A 154 -11.16 -8.88 20.38
N SER A 155 -12.41 -8.51 20.09
CA SER A 155 -13.61 -9.30 20.40
C SER A 155 -14.42 -9.60 19.14
N LYS A 156 -15.40 -8.76 18.80
CA LYS A 156 -16.35 -8.99 17.71
C LYS A 156 -15.66 -9.04 16.35
N GLU A 157 -14.70 -8.15 16.10
CA GLU A 157 -13.98 -8.12 14.82
C GLU A 157 -13.04 -9.31 14.67
N LEU A 158 -12.35 -9.71 15.75
CA LEU A 158 -11.57 -10.93 15.80
C LEU A 158 -12.44 -12.17 15.53
N ASP A 159 -13.59 -12.29 16.20
CA ASP A 159 -14.50 -13.41 16.04
C ASP A 159 -15.04 -13.51 14.61
N ARG A 160 -15.36 -12.36 14.02
CA ARG A 160 -15.83 -12.23 12.63
C ARG A 160 -14.77 -12.69 11.63
N LEU A 161 -13.53 -12.20 11.76
CA LEU A 161 -12.43 -12.62 10.88
C LEU A 161 -12.06 -14.10 11.09
N TYR A 162 -12.10 -14.58 12.34
CA TYR A 162 -11.85 -15.98 12.66
C TYR A 162 -12.87 -16.89 11.98
N ALA A 163 -14.16 -16.53 12.02
CA ALA A 163 -15.21 -17.26 11.32
C ALA A 163 -15.00 -17.27 9.80
N LEU A 164 -14.57 -16.14 9.21
CA LEU A 164 -14.23 -16.05 7.78
C LEU A 164 -13.06 -16.98 7.44
N ILE A 165 -11.97 -16.96 8.20
CA ILE A 165 -10.80 -17.83 7.97
C ILE A 165 -11.19 -19.30 8.08
N GLN A 166 -11.96 -19.68 9.09
CA GLN A 166 -12.47 -21.05 9.22
C GLN A 166 -13.36 -21.46 8.05
N PHE A 167 -14.18 -20.54 7.55
CA PHE A 167 -15.03 -20.78 6.39
C PHE A 167 -14.19 -21.00 5.12
N ILE A 168 -13.18 -20.16 4.88
CA ILE A 168 -12.22 -20.30 3.78
C ILE A 168 -11.46 -21.63 3.88
N GLN A 169 -11.00 -22.01 5.06
CA GLN A 169 -10.31 -23.29 5.29
C GLN A 169 -11.19 -24.50 4.94
N LYS A 170 -12.48 -24.46 5.32
CA LYS A 170 -13.45 -25.52 5.00
C LYS A 170 -13.72 -25.64 3.50
N SER A 171 -13.57 -24.57 2.73
CA SER A 171 -13.72 -24.63 1.26
C SER A 171 -12.65 -25.48 0.59
N ASN A 172 -11.50 -25.71 1.27
CA ASN A 172 -10.35 -26.46 0.77
C ASN A 172 -9.85 -26.02 -0.62
N ARG A 173 -10.04 -24.75 -0.97
CA ARG A 173 -9.50 -24.16 -2.20
C ARG A 173 -8.05 -23.72 -1.98
N LYS A 174 -7.30 -23.50 -3.07
CA LYS A 174 -5.90 -23.03 -3.02
C LYS A 174 -5.75 -21.55 -2.61
N ILE A 175 -6.67 -21.01 -1.81
CA ILE A 175 -6.64 -19.62 -1.32
C ILE A 175 -5.56 -19.53 -0.25
N THR A 176 -4.42 -18.90 -0.55
CA THR A 176 -3.29 -18.79 0.40
C THR A 176 -3.10 -17.38 0.95
N LYS A 177 -3.68 -16.37 0.31
CA LYS A 177 -3.67 -14.98 0.76
C LYS A 177 -5.10 -14.44 0.83
N LEU A 178 -5.38 -13.63 1.84
CA LEU A 178 -6.64 -12.89 1.99
C LEU A 178 -6.33 -11.41 2.16
N GLU A 179 -6.83 -10.58 1.26
CA GLU A 179 -6.82 -9.12 1.37
C GLU A 179 -8.22 -8.65 1.77
N ILE A 180 -8.28 -7.68 2.68
CA ILE A 180 -9.54 -7.11 3.15
C ILE A 180 -9.44 -5.59 2.98
N GLU A 181 -10.44 -5.04 2.30
CA GLU A 181 -10.68 -3.60 2.23
C GLU A 181 -11.71 -3.18 3.27
N ASP A 182 -11.64 -1.94 3.71
CA ASP A 182 -12.68 -1.32 4.53
C ASP A 182 -13.96 -1.05 3.70
N TYR A 183 -15.00 -0.56 4.36
CA TYR A 183 -16.27 -0.23 3.72
C TYR A 183 -16.18 0.88 2.65
N ASN A 184 -15.08 1.63 2.57
CA ASN A 184 -14.80 2.60 1.51
C ASN A 184 -14.01 2.00 0.33
N GLY A 185 -13.47 0.79 0.49
CA GLY A 185 -12.61 0.14 -0.52
C GLY A 185 -11.12 0.43 -0.33
N GLU A 186 -10.73 0.98 0.83
CA GLU A 186 -9.33 1.21 1.18
C GLU A 186 -8.74 -0.03 1.86
N SER A 187 -7.47 -0.34 1.59
CA SER A 187 -6.82 -1.47 2.25
C SER A 187 -6.72 -1.21 3.75
N ILE A 188 -7.09 -2.21 4.58
CA ILE A 188 -6.93 -2.11 6.03
C ILE A 188 -5.49 -2.42 6.49
N GLY A 189 -4.62 -2.83 5.56
CA GLY A 189 -3.24 -3.20 5.87
C GLY A 189 -2.63 -4.20 4.88
N LEU A 190 -1.74 -5.06 5.39
CA LEU A 190 -1.15 -6.13 4.59
C LEU A 190 -2.13 -7.31 4.38
N PRO A 191 -1.94 -8.14 3.34
CA PRO A 191 -2.69 -9.38 3.21
C PRO A 191 -2.42 -10.35 4.38
N PHE A 192 -3.43 -11.12 4.76
CA PHE A 192 -3.26 -12.28 5.64
C PHE A 192 -2.68 -13.44 4.84
N TYR A 193 -1.53 -13.96 5.28
CA TYR A 193 -0.82 -15.05 4.61
C TYR A 193 -1.16 -16.41 5.21
N ASN A 194 -0.97 -17.47 4.42
CA ASN A 194 -1.14 -18.86 4.83
C ASN A 194 -2.53 -19.18 5.38
N VAL A 195 -3.59 -18.61 4.82
CA VAL A 195 -4.96 -18.71 5.37
C VAL A 195 -5.52 -20.14 5.46
N GLN A 196 -4.96 -21.10 4.71
CA GLN A 196 -5.30 -22.54 4.83
C GLN A 196 -4.69 -23.22 6.06
N LYS A 197 -3.66 -22.63 6.69
CA LYS A 197 -3.04 -23.19 7.87
C LYS A 197 -3.97 -22.95 9.07
N ALA A 198 -4.23 -24.01 9.84
CA ALA A 198 -4.96 -23.88 11.10
C ALA A 198 -4.30 -22.81 11.99
N ILE A 199 -5.14 -21.96 12.56
CA ILE A 199 -4.75 -20.81 13.39
C ILE A 199 -5.67 -20.76 14.61
N THR A 200 -5.14 -20.40 15.78
CA THR A 200 -5.96 -20.11 16.95
C THR A 200 -6.46 -18.66 16.93
N LYS A 201 -7.42 -18.31 17.81
CA LYS A 201 -7.88 -16.92 17.92
C LYS A 201 -6.77 -16.00 18.41
N GLU A 202 -5.91 -16.49 19.30
CA GLU A 202 -4.79 -15.75 19.87
C GLU A 202 -3.72 -15.46 18.81
N GLU A 203 -3.38 -16.45 17.98
CA GLU A 203 -2.46 -16.27 16.84
C GLU A 203 -3.04 -15.32 15.78
N LEU A 204 -4.35 -15.41 15.53
CA LEU A 204 -5.04 -14.50 14.63
C LEU A 204 -5.03 -13.07 15.17
N LEU A 205 -5.32 -12.88 16.46
CA LEU A 205 -5.28 -11.56 17.09
C LEU A 205 -3.90 -10.92 16.96
N LEU A 206 -2.84 -11.69 17.18
CA LEU A 206 -1.46 -11.21 16.98
C LEU A 206 -1.23 -10.75 15.54
N THR A 207 -1.70 -11.55 14.58
CA THR A 207 -1.60 -11.23 13.15
C THR A 207 -2.39 -9.97 12.83
N MET A 208 -3.63 -9.86 13.28
CA MET A 208 -4.48 -8.68 13.10
C MET A 208 -3.81 -7.41 13.65
N LYS A 209 -3.21 -7.46 14.84
CA LYS A 209 -2.49 -6.32 15.42
C LYS A 209 -1.26 -5.92 14.60
N ASN A 210 -0.57 -6.86 13.97
CA ASN A 210 0.59 -6.55 13.13
C ASN A 210 0.20 -6.07 11.73
N THR A 211 -1.00 -6.41 11.28
CA THR A 211 -1.46 -6.18 9.91
C THR A 211 -2.35 -4.95 9.79
N VAL A 212 -3.28 -4.73 10.72
CA VAL A 212 -4.36 -3.73 10.59
C VAL A 212 -3.96 -2.41 11.21
N SER A 213 -3.59 -1.43 10.39
CA SER A 213 -3.07 -0.13 10.84
C SER A 213 -4.10 0.68 11.66
N GLY A 214 -5.37 0.65 11.24
CA GLY A 214 -6.44 1.42 11.89
C GLY A 214 -6.68 1.05 13.36
N TYR A 215 -6.27 -0.15 13.79
CA TYR A 215 -6.30 -0.53 15.20
C TYR A 215 -5.36 0.34 16.04
N TRP A 216 -4.13 0.56 15.56
CA TRP A 216 -3.15 1.39 16.25
C TRP A 216 -3.55 2.86 16.25
N THR A 217 -4.09 3.34 15.12
CA THR A 217 -4.66 4.70 15.05
C THR A 217 -5.74 4.89 16.11
N TYR A 218 -6.65 3.93 16.25
CA TYR A 218 -7.67 3.94 17.29
C TYR A 218 -7.05 3.98 18.70
N LEU A 219 -6.13 3.07 19.02
CA LEU A 219 -5.49 3.03 20.34
C LEU A 219 -4.74 4.33 20.68
N ILE A 220 -4.00 4.91 19.72
CA ILE A 220 -3.31 6.17 19.94
C ILE A 220 -4.33 7.27 20.28
N GLN A 221 -5.45 7.32 19.57
CA GLN A 221 -6.50 8.32 19.77
C GLN A 221 -7.29 8.14 21.07
N THR A 222 -7.52 6.91 21.52
CA THR A 222 -8.43 6.64 22.65
C THR A 222 -7.73 6.26 23.95
N GLU A 223 -6.54 5.68 23.89
CA GLU A 223 -5.82 5.19 25.09
C GLU A 223 -4.64 6.08 25.49
N THR A 224 -4.28 7.05 24.66
CA THR A 224 -3.24 8.05 24.99
C THR A 224 -3.83 9.45 24.94
N LYS A 225 -3.21 10.41 25.63
CA LYS A 225 -3.55 11.83 25.46
C LYS A 225 -2.64 12.52 24.45
N VAL A 226 -1.86 11.76 23.70
CA VAL A 226 -0.83 12.33 22.81
C VAL A 226 -1.47 13.23 21.76
N GLY A 227 -2.58 12.79 21.14
CA GLY A 227 -3.29 13.57 20.13
C GLY A 227 -3.88 14.87 20.68
N GLU A 228 -4.55 14.80 21.83
CA GLU A 228 -5.12 15.97 22.53
C GLU A 228 -4.03 17.00 22.85
N ARG A 229 -2.95 16.56 23.52
CA ARG A 229 -1.85 17.45 23.94
C ARG A 229 -1.06 17.99 22.76
N LEU A 230 -0.85 17.19 21.72
CA LEU A 230 -0.20 17.66 20.49
C LEU A 230 -1.07 18.71 19.78
N ASN A 231 -2.39 18.58 19.81
CA ASN A 231 -3.32 19.57 19.25
C ASN A 231 -3.26 20.91 20.00
N GLU A 232 -3.09 20.90 21.32
CA GLU A 232 -2.99 22.12 22.15
C GLU A 232 -1.77 22.99 21.82
N ILE A 233 -0.70 22.41 21.27
CA ILE A 233 0.54 23.14 20.96
C ILE A 233 0.66 23.56 19.50
N GLN A 234 -0.27 23.12 18.63
CA GLN A 234 -0.32 23.55 17.24
C GLN A 234 -0.55 25.07 17.16
N ASN A 235 0.01 25.70 16.13
CA ASN A 235 -0.11 27.14 15.93
C ASN A 235 0.07 27.51 14.45
N ASP A 236 0.00 28.81 14.14
CA ASP A 236 0.11 29.33 12.76
C ASP A 236 1.40 28.92 12.04
N ARG A 237 2.44 28.49 12.76
CA ARG A 237 3.73 28.09 12.17
C ARG A 237 3.83 26.60 11.87
N PHE A 238 3.21 25.75 12.69
CA PHE A 238 3.27 24.31 12.50
C PHE A 238 1.98 23.60 12.92
N GLY A 239 1.68 22.53 12.20
CA GLY A 239 0.61 21.59 12.51
C GLY A 239 1.13 20.17 12.64
N ILE A 240 0.31 19.32 13.26
CA ILE A 240 0.54 17.88 13.31
C ILE A 240 -0.30 17.24 12.23
N GLU A 241 0.33 16.49 11.34
CA GLU A 241 -0.40 15.79 10.29
C GLU A 241 -0.90 14.45 10.78
N ASP A 242 0.00 13.63 11.34
CA ASP A 242 -0.36 12.28 11.77
C ASP A 242 0.61 11.73 12.81
N ILE A 243 0.11 10.79 13.61
CA ILE A 243 0.90 9.92 14.49
C ILE A 243 0.47 8.47 14.29
N THR A 244 1.41 7.62 13.87
CA THR A 244 1.14 6.23 13.53
C THR A 244 2.04 5.27 14.29
N CYS A 245 1.68 3.99 14.28
CA CYS A 245 2.57 2.92 14.68
C CYS A 245 3.28 2.35 13.43
N SER A 246 4.59 2.58 13.30
CA SER A 246 5.35 2.22 12.10
C SER A 246 5.73 0.75 12.06
N HIS A 247 5.99 0.15 13.23
CA HIS A 247 6.51 -1.22 13.34
C HIS A 247 5.76 -2.04 14.40
N PRO A 248 4.48 -2.36 14.17
CA PRO A 248 3.76 -3.25 15.05
C PRO A 248 4.33 -4.66 14.96
N LYS A 249 4.72 -5.21 16.11
CA LYS A 249 5.30 -6.54 16.20
C LYS A 249 4.87 -7.20 17.49
N ASP A 250 4.54 -8.48 17.40
CA ASP A 250 4.10 -9.30 18.54
C ASP A 250 2.98 -8.60 19.33
N GLY A 251 2.05 -7.94 18.61
CA GLY A 251 0.89 -7.28 19.21
C GLY A 251 1.24 -6.00 19.99
N ASN A 252 2.43 -5.46 19.79
CA ASN A 252 2.91 -4.24 20.43
C ASN A 252 3.36 -3.22 19.39
N CYS A 253 3.10 -1.94 19.66
CA CYS A 253 3.78 -0.87 18.96
C CYS A 253 5.19 -0.70 19.55
N LEU A 254 6.21 -0.96 18.73
CA LEU A 254 7.61 -0.78 19.12
C LEU A 254 8.06 0.66 18.91
N GLU A 255 7.60 1.27 17.82
CA GLU A 255 8.02 2.59 17.38
C GLU A 255 6.81 3.38 16.85
N TYR A 256 6.71 4.65 17.28
CA TYR A 256 5.76 5.61 16.76
C TYR A 256 6.39 6.54 15.73
N GLU A 257 5.62 6.95 14.73
CA GLU A 257 6.03 7.90 13.72
C GLU A 257 5.12 9.12 13.76
N LEU A 258 5.69 10.29 14.04
CA LEU A 258 4.99 11.58 14.06
C LEU A 258 5.41 12.41 12.85
N THR A 259 4.43 12.88 12.08
CA THR A 259 4.67 13.85 11.00
C THR A 259 4.24 15.25 11.41
N LEU A 260 5.19 16.18 11.34
CA LEU A 260 5.03 17.57 11.74
C LEU A 260 5.25 18.47 10.53
N VAL A 261 4.29 19.35 10.26
CA VAL A 261 4.22 20.16 9.04
C VAL A 261 4.39 21.63 9.40
N PHE A 262 5.42 22.25 8.87
CA PHE A 262 5.63 23.69 8.98
C PHE A 262 4.96 24.43 7.82
N ASN A 263 4.25 25.52 8.14
CA ASN A 263 3.45 26.26 7.18
C ASN A 263 4.27 27.13 6.23
N ASP A 264 5.51 27.48 6.61
CA ASP A 264 6.41 28.27 5.78
C ASP A 264 7.32 27.36 4.94
N SER A 265 7.22 27.54 3.63
CA SER A 265 7.95 26.83 2.59
C SER A 265 9.47 27.03 2.65
N GLU A 266 9.92 28.15 3.22
CA GLU A 266 11.32 28.55 3.29
C GLU A 266 12.00 28.17 4.61
N ILE A 267 11.29 27.55 5.56
CA ILE A 267 11.87 27.18 6.87
C ILE A 267 13.09 26.30 6.64
N LYS A 268 14.24 26.89 6.93
CA LYS A 268 15.51 26.19 7.11
C LYS A 268 15.51 25.73 8.55
N TYR A 269 15.34 24.42 8.76
CA TYR A 269 15.37 23.85 10.12
C TYR A 269 16.65 24.24 10.87
N ARG A 270 17.76 24.48 10.17
CA ARG A 270 19.07 24.81 10.74
C ARG A 270 19.10 26.07 11.60
N ASN A 271 19.33 25.88 12.90
CA ASN A 271 19.51 26.93 13.92
C ASN A 271 18.30 27.88 14.09
N ASP A 272 17.09 27.49 13.67
CA ASP A 272 15.90 28.28 13.93
C ASP A 272 15.42 28.08 15.37
N SER A 273 15.45 29.15 16.17
CA SER A 273 15.06 29.12 17.58
C SER A 273 13.61 28.70 17.80
N TYR A 274 12.71 29.02 16.87
CA TYR A 274 11.30 28.69 16.97
C TYR A 274 11.07 27.21 16.68
N VAL A 275 11.74 26.65 15.67
CA VAL A 275 11.71 25.21 15.37
C VAL A 275 12.21 24.41 16.57
N ILE A 276 13.31 24.84 17.21
CA ILE A 276 13.85 24.19 18.41
C ILE A 276 12.85 24.21 19.58
N GLU A 277 12.18 25.34 19.82
CA GLU A 277 11.18 25.48 20.89
C GLU A 277 9.97 24.57 20.65
N ASP A 278 9.45 24.55 19.42
CA ASP A 278 8.29 23.75 19.04
C ASP A 278 8.62 22.25 19.13
N LEU A 279 9.80 21.82 18.67
CA LEU A 279 10.28 20.45 18.84
C LEU A 279 10.47 20.05 20.30
N ARG A 280 10.91 20.96 21.18
CA ARG A 280 11.01 20.69 22.63
C ARG A 280 9.64 20.38 23.25
N LYS A 281 8.59 21.11 22.85
CA LYS A 281 7.22 20.87 23.32
C LYS A 281 6.72 19.51 22.85
N VAL A 282 6.89 19.22 21.56
CA VAL A 282 6.50 17.93 20.94
C VAL A 282 7.21 16.76 21.63
N VAL A 283 8.54 16.80 21.75
CA VAL A 283 9.33 15.74 22.37
C VAL A 283 8.94 15.51 23.83
N THR A 284 8.62 16.57 24.57
CA THR A 284 8.14 16.45 25.95
C THR A 284 6.82 15.67 26.01
N ILE A 285 5.84 16.03 25.17
CA ILE A 285 4.54 15.34 25.10
C ILE A 285 4.73 13.87 24.71
N LEU A 286 5.53 13.58 23.68
CA LEU A 286 5.77 12.19 23.24
C LEU A 286 6.39 11.34 24.36
N LYS A 287 7.35 11.89 25.12
CA LYS A 287 7.96 11.17 26.25
C LYS A 287 6.98 10.89 27.39
N GLU A 288 6.11 11.85 27.69
CA GLU A 288 5.14 11.75 28.78
C GLU A 288 3.97 10.81 28.43
N GLU A 289 3.43 10.91 27.21
CA GLU A 289 2.21 10.19 26.81
C GLU A 289 2.47 8.82 26.17
N LEU A 290 3.66 8.59 25.59
CA LEU A 290 4.01 7.31 24.96
C LEU A 290 4.91 6.42 25.86
N TYR A 291 5.01 6.74 27.16
CA TYR A 291 5.66 5.90 28.18
C TYR A 291 7.03 5.33 27.79
N ASN A 292 7.92 6.16 27.23
CA ASN A 292 9.28 5.80 26.77
C ASN A 292 9.37 4.80 25.60
N LYS A 293 8.29 4.63 24.82
CA LYS A 293 8.35 3.94 23.53
C LYS A 293 9.29 4.68 22.57
N GLU A 294 9.84 3.96 21.60
CA GLU A 294 10.64 4.61 20.57
C GLU A 294 9.73 5.45 19.68
N PHE A 295 10.24 6.59 19.23
CA PHE A 295 9.51 7.45 18.32
C PHE A 295 10.46 8.14 17.35
N ASN A 296 9.93 8.42 16.18
CA ASN A 296 10.55 9.18 15.11
C ASN A 296 9.69 10.39 14.77
N ILE A 297 10.33 11.54 14.59
CA ILE A 297 9.68 12.77 14.15
C ILE A 297 10.17 13.12 12.76
N PHE A 298 9.23 13.25 11.83
CA PHE A 298 9.44 13.69 10.45
C PHE A 298 8.98 15.13 10.33
N LEU A 299 9.90 16.01 9.91
CA LEU A 299 9.59 17.41 9.66
C LEU A 299 9.43 17.65 8.17
N ARG A 300 8.36 18.31 7.76
CA ARG A 300 8.18 18.72 6.35
C ARG A 300 7.62 20.13 6.25
N ASN A 301 7.86 20.79 5.11
CA ASN A 301 7.21 22.06 4.79
C ASN A 301 5.90 21.81 4.03
N LYS A 302 4.98 22.78 4.07
CA LYS A 302 3.64 22.71 3.46
C LYS A 302 3.66 22.42 1.95
N ASP A 303 4.69 22.87 1.24
CA ASP A 303 4.81 22.70 -0.21
C ASP A 303 5.40 21.34 -0.63
N GLY A 304 5.73 20.47 0.34
CA GLY A 304 6.32 19.15 0.09
C GLY A 304 7.79 19.19 -0.36
N THR A 305 8.36 20.38 -0.60
CA THR A 305 9.77 20.55 -1.00
C THR A 305 10.71 20.09 0.12
N SER A 306 11.59 19.15 -0.24
CA SER A 306 12.27 18.22 0.65
C SER A 306 13.41 18.83 1.46
N TYR A 307 13.17 19.01 2.75
CA TYR A 307 14.19 18.91 3.79
C TYR A 307 13.65 18.06 4.94
N SER A 308 13.31 16.79 4.67
CA SER A 308 12.82 15.89 5.73
C SER A 308 13.93 15.65 6.76
N LEU A 309 13.79 16.24 7.95
CA LEU A 309 14.65 15.93 9.09
C LEU A 309 14.01 14.78 9.88
N TRP A 310 14.82 13.75 10.15
CA TRP A 310 14.39 12.57 10.89
C TRP A 310 15.07 12.52 12.27
N LEU A 311 14.26 12.68 13.31
CA LEU A 311 14.69 12.70 14.70
C LEU A 311 14.19 11.47 15.44
N SER A 312 15.10 10.56 15.80
CA SER A 312 14.76 9.39 16.62
C SER A 312 14.93 9.66 18.12
N SER A 313 14.16 8.95 18.93
CA SER A 313 14.26 9.02 20.39
C SER A 313 15.69 8.73 20.90
N GLU A 314 16.44 7.86 20.24
CA GLU A 314 17.85 7.56 20.57
C GLU A 314 18.77 8.75 20.28
N LYS A 315 18.62 9.40 19.12
CA LYS A 315 19.37 10.61 18.78
C LYS A 315 19.09 11.75 19.76
N ILE A 316 17.84 11.88 20.21
CA ILE A 316 17.39 12.84 21.23
C ILE A 316 17.93 12.52 22.62
N LYS A 317 18.15 11.23 22.95
CA LYS A 317 18.78 10.84 24.22
C LYS A 317 20.30 11.06 24.20
N LYS A 318 20.96 10.77 23.06
CA LYS A 318 22.42 10.92 22.90
C LYS A 318 22.84 12.39 22.82
N ASN A 319 22.08 13.21 22.10
CA ASN A 319 22.28 14.65 22.05
C ASN A 319 21.39 15.26 23.12
N ASN A 320 21.96 15.63 24.26
CA ASN A 320 21.24 16.23 25.39
C ASN A 320 20.51 17.55 25.01
N ASN A 321 20.69 18.05 23.79
CA ASN A 321 20.10 19.26 23.30
C ASN A 321 19.53 19.09 21.87
N ILE A 322 18.23 19.36 21.70
CA ILE A 322 17.54 19.39 20.39
C ILE A 322 18.22 20.35 19.42
N GLU A 323 18.86 21.41 19.92
CA GLU A 323 19.62 22.35 19.09
C GLU A 323 20.75 21.68 18.30
N GLU A 324 21.37 20.62 18.83
CA GLU A 324 22.45 19.90 18.14
C GLU A 324 21.91 19.00 17.02
N LEU A 325 20.67 18.54 17.13
CA LEU A 325 20.02 17.69 16.13
C LEU A 325 19.49 18.48 14.94
N VAL A 326 19.25 19.76 15.16
CA VAL A 326 18.62 20.67 14.21
C VAL A 326 19.67 21.53 13.50
N LYS A 327 20.95 21.53 13.92
CA LYS A 327 22.10 22.15 13.23
C LYS A 327 22.45 21.47 11.91
#